data_AF-A0A936UAU3-F1
#
_entry.id   AF-A0A936UAU3-F1
#
_cell.length_a   1.000
_cell.length_b   1.000
_cell.length_c   1.000
_cell.angle_alpha   90.00
_cell.angle_beta   90.00
_cell.angle_gamma   90.00
#
_symmetry.space_group_name_H-M   'P 1'
#
loop_
_entity.id
_entity.type
_entity.pdbx_description
1 polymer ?
#
loop_
_entity_poly.entity_id
_entity_poly.type
_entity_poly.pdbx_seq_one_letter_code
_entity_poly.pdbx_strand_id
1 'polypeptide(L)'
;MKADVVRWDLGRILRSLEELQRKALAEALKPSTPAHVMTEEERAEALELLTSEDLVSRILADYESCGAVGEETNKLLGYFAAVSRKLARPLAVIVRSSSAAGKTALMEAVLALVPKEDREKYSALSEHSLFYFEGKDFKNKILAIVEEEGAQKAAYALKLLQSEGEITIASTGKDPGTGKLVTKEYHVEGPVMIILATTAVEVDEELLNRAIVLTVDEVASRPGASTSSSARARRWRASSPARSARRSTAATTTRRGFCAPSTSSTLTSAS
;
A
#
# COMPACT_ATOMS: atom_id res chain seq x y z
N MET A 1 23.11 -55.50 -7.90
CA MET A 1 23.60 -54.12 -8.12
C MET A 1 24.51 -53.74 -6.96
N LYS A 2 25.69 -53.15 -7.23
CA LYS A 2 26.61 -52.71 -6.15
C LYS A 2 26.01 -51.50 -5.44
N ALA A 3 25.94 -51.54 -4.11
CA ALA A 3 25.33 -50.48 -3.29
C ALA A 3 25.95 -49.09 -3.53
N ASP A 4 27.22 -49.06 -3.92
CA ASP A 4 27.96 -47.83 -4.20
C ASP A 4 27.45 -47.09 -5.44
N VAL A 5 26.97 -47.83 -6.46
CA VAL A 5 26.41 -47.25 -7.68
C VAL A 5 25.07 -46.57 -7.38
N VAL A 6 24.22 -47.25 -6.60
CA VAL A 6 22.92 -46.71 -6.17
C VAL A 6 23.11 -45.45 -5.31
N ARG A 7 24.11 -45.44 -4.41
CA ARG A 7 24.45 -44.27 -3.60
C ARG A 7 24.91 -43.09 -4.45
N TRP A 8 25.73 -43.35 -5.48
CA TRP A 8 26.22 -42.33 -6.40
C TRP A 8 25.08 -41.72 -7.23
N ASP A 9 24.19 -42.55 -7.76
CA ASP A 9 23.03 -42.11 -8.54
C ASP A 9 22.05 -41.30 -7.68
N LEU A 10 21.75 -41.75 -6.45
CA LEU A 10 20.93 -41.00 -5.49
C LEU A 10 21.54 -39.64 -5.15
N GLY A 11 22.85 -39.57 -4.94
CA GLY A 11 23.54 -38.30 -4.67
C GLY A 11 23.52 -37.34 -5.87
N ARG A 12 23.45 -37.86 -7.10
CA ARG A 12 23.30 -37.03 -8.31
C ARG A 12 21.88 -36.51 -8.47
N ILE A 13 20.87 -37.34 -8.21
CA ILE A 13 19.45 -36.95 -8.24
C ILE A 13 19.17 -35.90 -7.15
N LEU A 14 19.63 -36.13 -5.92
CA LEU A 14 19.43 -35.20 -4.80
C LEU A 14 19.99 -33.80 -5.13
N ARG A 15 21.23 -33.71 -5.62
CA ARG A 15 21.83 -32.43 -6.02
C ARG A 15 21.04 -31.72 -7.11
N SER A 16 20.54 -32.48 -8.10
CA SER A 16 19.74 -31.93 -9.19
C SER A 16 18.41 -31.37 -8.67
N LEU A 17 17.78 -32.06 -7.71
CA LEU A 17 16.53 -31.60 -7.07
C LEU A 17 16.75 -30.36 -6.20
N GLU A 18 17.83 -30.30 -5.42
CA GLU A 18 18.17 -29.12 -4.62
C GLU A 18 18.45 -27.88 -5.48
N GLU A 19 19.05 -28.08 -6.66
CA GLU A 19 19.34 -27.00 -7.59
C GLU A 19 18.06 -26.49 -8.28
N LEU A 20 17.15 -27.39 -8.66
CA LEU A 20 15.82 -27.04 -9.15
C LEU A 20 14.97 -26.35 -8.07
N GLN A 21 15.03 -26.83 -6.83
CA GLN A 21 14.32 -26.21 -5.71
C GLN A 21 14.85 -24.81 -5.41
N ARG A 22 16.18 -24.61 -5.40
CA ARG A 22 16.80 -23.28 -5.27
C ARG A 22 16.37 -22.33 -6.38
N LYS A 23 16.32 -22.79 -7.62
CA LYS A 23 15.83 -21.99 -8.76
C LYS A 23 14.36 -21.62 -8.61
N ALA A 24 13.51 -22.57 -8.23
CA ALA A 24 12.08 -22.31 -8.01
C ALA A 24 11.83 -21.32 -6.87
N LEU A 25 12.57 -21.43 -5.76
CA LEU A 25 12.53 -20.46 -4.66
C LEU A 25 13.00 -19.07 -5.10
N ALA A 26 14.12 -19.00 -5.83
CA ALA A 26 14.64 -17.74 -6.34
C ALA A 26 13.68 -17.07 -7.34
N GLU A 27 12.99 -17.83 -8.19
CA GLU A 27 11.97 -17.30 -9.08
C GLU A 27 10.70 -16.86 -8.34
N ALA A 28 10.27 -17.59 -7.32
CA ALA A 28 9.13 -17.21 -6.48
C ALA A 28 9.42 -15.95 -5.64
N LEU A 29 10.69 -15.69 -5.30
CA LEU A 29 11.14 -14.53 -4.54
C LEU A 29 11.48 -13.32 -5.43
N LYS A 30 11.47 -13.45 -6.77
CA LYS A 30 11.63 -12.28 -7.65
C LYS A 30 10.40 -11.37 -7.48
N PRO A 31 10.59 -10.06 -7.23
CA PRO A 31 9.47 -9.12 -7.16
C PRO A 31 8.74 -9.12 -8.51
N SER A 32 7.49 -9.61 -8.51
CA SER A 32 6.72 -9.94 -9.72
C SER A 32 5.96 -8.75 -10.32
N THR A 33 6.11 -7.53 -9.80
CA THR A 33 5.35 -6.39 -10.32
C THR A 33 6.32 -5.40 -10.95
N PRO A 34 6.41 -5.33 -12.29
CA PRO A 34 7.12 -4.21 -12.92
C PRO A 34 6.45 -2.92 -12.48
N ALA A 35 7.23 -1.96 -11.99
CA ALA A 35 6.73 -0.64 -11.64
C ALA A 35 6.02 -0.05 -12.86
N HIS A 36 4.78 0.43 -12.69
CA HIS A 36 4.05 1.09 -13.77
C HIS A 36 4.85 2.31 -14.24
N VAL A 37 5.29 2.30 -15.48
CA VAL A 37 6.00 3.43 -16.08
C VAL A 37 4.94 4.38 -16.63
N MET A 38 4.85 5.57 -16.04
CA MET A 38 3.91 6.61 -16.50
C MET A 38 4.26 7.03 -17.92
N THR A 39 3.24 7.18 -18.76
CA THR A 39 3.35 7.85 -20.06
C THR A 39 3.56 9.35 -19.87
N GLU A 40 4.02 10.04 -20.92
CA GLU A 40 4.21 11.51 -20.85
C GLU A 40 2.87 12.24 -20.64
N GLU A 41 1.78 11.71 -21.17
CA GLU A 41 0.42 12.22 -20.97
C GLU A 41 -0.01 12.09 -19.50
N GLU A 42 0.12 10.89 -18.91
CA GLU A 42 -0.17 10.67 -17.48
C GLU A 42 0.71 11.54 -16.58
N ARG A 43 1.97 11.77 -16.99
CA ARG A 43 2.90 12.64 -16.26
C ARG A 43 2.48 14.10 -16.33
N ALA A 44 2.02 14.58 -17.49
CA ALA A 44 1.52 15.94 -17.65
C ALA A 44 0.25 16.17 -16.81
N GLU A 45 -0.71 15.24 -16.85
CA GLU A 45 -1.93 15.29 -16.03
C GLU A 45 -1.60 15.27 -14.52
N ALA A 46 -0.64 14.44 -14.11
CA ALA A 46 -0.19 14.39 -12.72
C ALA A 46 0.48 15.71 -12.29
N LEU A 47 1.32 16.30 -13.14
CA LEU A 47 1.95 17.59 -12.85
C LEU A 47 0.93 18.72 -12.75
N GLU A 48 -0.06 18.76 -13.65
CA GLU A 48 -1.15 19.74 -13.60
C GLU A 48 -1.88 19.65 -12.26
N LEU A 49 -2.27 18.44 -11.83
CA LEU A 49 -2.85 18.21 -10.51
C LEU A 49 -1.93 18.71 -9.37
N LEU A 50 -0.64 18.32 -9.39
CA LEU A 50 0.31 18.64 -8.32
C LEU A 50 0.64 20.14 -8.20
N THR A 51 0.46 20.91 -9.28
CA THR A 51 0.70 22.37 -9.29
C THR A 51 -0.56 23.20 -9.03
N SER A 52 -1.71 22.57 -8.88
CA SER A 52 -2.99 23.27 -8.70
C SER A 52 -3.08 23.97 -7.34
N GLU A 53 -3.60 25.20 -7.32
CA GLU A 53 -3.81 25.97 -6.07
C GLU A 53 -4.87 25.34 -5.15
N ASP A 54 -5.80 24.57 -5.72
CA ASP A 54 -6.88 23.88 -5.01
C ASP A 54 -6.55 22.42 -4.64
N LEU A 55 -5.27 22.02 -4.72
CA LEU A 55 -4.82 20.64 -4.51
C LEU A 55 -5.36 20.02 -3.21
N VAL A 56 -5.35 20.77 -2.11
CA VAL A 56 -5.86 20.31 -0.80
C VAL A 56 -7.34 19.95 -0.88
N SER A 57 -8.16 20.80 -1.49
CA SER A 57 -9.59 20.56 -1.68
C SER A 57 -9.85 19.37 -2.59
N ARG A 58 -9.04 19.19 -3.63
CA ARG A 58 -9.13 18.04 -4.53
C ARG A 58 -8.81 16.72 -3.81
N ILE A 59 -7.76 16.68 -2.99
CA ILE A 59 -7.43 15.50 -2.17
C ILE A 59 -8.60 15.16 -1.23
N LEU A 60 -9.20 16.15 -0.58
CA LEU A 60 -10.36 15.93 0.28
C LEU A 60 -11.57 15.36 -0.50
N ALA A 61 -11.83 15.87 -1.72
CA ALA A 61 -12.87 15.34 -2.59
C ALA A 61 -12.62 13.88 -3.03
N ASP A 62 -11.35 13.50 -3.22
CA ASP A 62 -10.98 12.11 -3.51
C ASP A 62 -11.26 11.18 -2.31
N TYR A 63 -10.99 11.64 -1.08
CA TYR A 63 -11.37 10.93 0.14
C TYR A 63 -12.88 10.72 0.24
N GLU A 64 -13.67 11.75 -0.06
CA GLU A 64 -15.14 11.66 -0.07
C GLU A 64 -15.64 10.68 -1.13
N SER A 65 -15.02 10.69 -2.31
CA SER A 65 -15.32 9.74 -3.39
C SER A 65 -15.01 8.29 -3.00
N CYS A 66 -14.03 8.09 -2.10
CA CYS A 66 -13.73 6.80 -1.49
C CYS A 66 -14.68 6.44 -0.32
N GLY A 67 -15.65 7.30 0.02
CA GLY A 67 -16.64 7.07 1.06
C GLY A 67 -16.18 7.48 2.47
N ALA A 68 -15.07 8.20 2.61
CA ALA A 68 -14.62 8.75 3.89
C ALA A 68 -15.18 10.17 4.05
N VAL A 69 -16.03 10.42 5.04
CA VAL A 69 -16.67 11.72 5.32
C VAL A 69 -16.21 12.25 6.69
N GLY A 70 -16.04 13.57 6.82
CA GLY A 70 -15.53 14.21 8.05
C GLY A 70 -14.02 14.11 8.20
N GLU A 71 -13.47 14.46 9.37
CA GLU A 71 -12.04 14.26 9.71
C GLU A 71 -11.05 14.90 8.72
N GLU A 72 -11.37 16.06 8.15
CA GLU A 72 -10.59 16.71 7.08
C GLU A 72 -9.11 16.88 7.43
N THR A 73 -8.82 17.40 8.62
CA THR A 73 -7.44 17.58 9.11
C THR A 73 -6.70 16.25 9.21
N ASN A 74 -7.34 15.24 9.79
CA ASN A 74 -6.75 13.92 9.99
C ASN A 74 -6.52 13.19 8.67
N LYS A 75 -7.42 13.35 7.69
CA LYS A 75 -7.25 12.82 6.32
C LYS A 75 -6.05 13.46 5.63
N LEU A 76 -5.93 14.79 5.67
CA LEU A 76 -4.82 15.50 5.03
C LEU A 76 -3.48 15.14 5.67
N LEU A 77 -3.40 15.11 7.00
CA LEU A 77 -2.20 14.67 7.71
C LEU A 77 -1.84 13.22 7.35
N GLY A 78 -2.84 12.34 7.30
CA GLY A 78 -2.66 10.96 6.86
C GLY A 78 -2.15 10.85 5.43
N TYR A 79 -2.67 11.66 4.51
CA TYR A 79 -2.21 11.73 3.12
C TYR A 79 -0.74 12.20 3.03
N PHE A 80 -0.39 13.30 3.68
CA PHE A 80 0.99 13.80 3.65
C PHE A 80 1.97 12.84 4.30
N ALA A 81 1.57 12.18 5.39
CA ALA A 81 2.35 11.09 5.95
C ALA A 81 2.53 9.95 4.93
N ALA A 82 1.47 9.53 4.24
CA ALA A 82 1.55 8.48 3.21
C ALA A 82 2.45 8.84 2.02
N VAL A 83 2.52 10.11 1.63
CA VAL A 83 3.42 10.60 0.58
C VAL A 83 4.87 10.70 1.09
N SER A 84 5.07 11.00 2.38
CA SER A 84 6.40 11.12 2.99
C SER A 84 7.25 9.84 2.88
N ARG A 85 6.63 8.68 2.58
CA ARG A 85 7.34 7.43 2.26
C ARG A 85 8.41 7.58 1.17
N LYS A 86 8.25 8.57 0.27
CA LYS A 86 9.21 8.87 -0.81
C LYS A 86 10.37 9.77 -0.37
N LEU A 87 10.36 10.24 0.87
CA LEU A 87 11.42 11.08 1.45
C LEU A 87 12.46 10.21 2.15
N ALA A 88 13.66 10.76 2.35
CA ALA A 88 14.72 10.08 3.08
C ALA A 88 14.36 9.77 4.55
N ARG A 89 13.47 10.59 5.15
CA ARG A 89 12.94 10.40 6.51
C ARG A 89 11.41 10.51 6.47
N PRO A 90 10.70 9.40 6.23
CA PRO A 90 9.26 9.36 6.26
C PRO A 90 8.71 9.69 7.65
N LEU A 91 7.48 10.20 7.67
CA LEU A 91 6.73 10.44 8.89
C LEU A 91 6.17 9.12 9.43
N ALA A 92 6.04 9.05 10.75
CA ALA A 92 5.24 8.03 11.42
C ALA A 92 3.94 8.65 11.94
N VAL A 93 2.85 7.88 11.92
CA VAL A 93 1.53 8.32 12.38
C VAL A 93 0.95 7.29 13.36
N ILE A 94 0.45 7.78 14.49
CA ILE A 94 -0.29 6.97 15.46
C ILE A 94 -1.72 7.49 15.54
N VAL A 95 -2.67 6.69 15.07
CA VAL A 95 -4.10 6.97 15.16
C VAL A 95 -4.63 6.42 16.48
N ARG A 96 -4.93 7.32 17.42
CA ARG A 96 -5.45 7.02 18.75
C ARG A 96 -6.91 7.43 18.87
N SER A 97 -7.74 6.60 19.52
CA SER A 97 -9.15 6.93 19.81
C SER A 97 -9.77 5.93 20.79
N SER A 98 -11.05 6.11 21.16
CA SER A 98 -11.88 5.07 21.76
C SER A 98 -12.11 3.88 20.81
N SER A 99 -12.45 2.71 21.35
CA SER A 99 -12.89 1.58 20.53
C SER A 99 -14.11 1.98 19.69
N ALA A 100 -14.14 1.59 18.41
CA ALA A 100 -15.18 1.92 17.42
C ALA A 100 -15.25 3.36 16.87
N ALA A 101 -14.34 4.28 17.23
CA ALA A 101 -14.36 5.66 16.73
C ALA A 101 -13.89 5.85 15.27
N GLY A 102 -13.77 4.79 14.47
CA GLY A 102 -13.41 4.91 13.05
C GLY A 102 -11.91 5.00 12.72
N LYS A 103 -11.00 4.65 13.63
CA LYS A 103 -9.53 4.63 13.36
C LYS A 103 -9.13 3.79 12.17
N THR A 104 -9.63 2.55 12.14
CA THR A 104 -9.38 1.66 11.00
C THR A 104 -9.98 2.26 9.75
N ALA A 105 -11.12 2.96 9.82
CA ALA A 105 -11.70 3.63 8.67
C ALA A 105 -10.81 4.78 8.15
N LEU A 106 -10.23 5.59 9.04
CA LEU A 106 -9.26 6.63 8.67
C LEU A 106 -8.00 6.01 8.03
N MET A 107 -7.44 4.96 8.63
CA MET A 107 -6.30 4.24 8.08
C MET A 107 -6.64 3.65 6.69
N GLU A 108 -7.77 2.96 6.54
CA GLU A 108 -8.20 2.41 5.25
C GLU A 108 -8.38 3.50 4.20
N ALA A 109 -8.94 4.65 4.59
CA ALA A 109 -9.12 5.77 3.70
C ALA A 109 -7.77 6.30 3.19
N VAL A 110 -6.79 6.46 4.08
CA VAL A 110 -5.42 6.87 3.69
C VAL A 110 -4.79 5.84 2.76
N LEU A 111 -4.89 4.56 3.12
CA LEU A 111 -4.33 3.49 2.29
C LEU A 111 -5.02 3.40 0.93
N ALA A 112 -6.32 3.73 0.81
CA ALA A 112 -7.06 3.67 -0.45
C ALA A 112 -6.48 4.57 -1.54
N LEU A 113 -5.85 5.69 -1.18
CA LEU A 113 -5.16 6.59 -2.10
C LEU A 113 -3.72 6.18 -2.41
N VAL A 114 -3.27 5.04 -1.87
CA VAL A 114 -1.91 4.50 -2.04
C VAL A 114 -1.97 3.22 -2.88
N PRO A 115 -1.12 3.08 -3.91
CA PRO A 115 -1.00 1.86 -4.69
C PRO A 115 -0.80 0.62 -3.81
N LYS A 116 -1.32 -0.53 -4.24
CA LYS A 116 -1.30 -1.76 -3.43
C LYS A 116 0.10 -2.31 -3.24
N GLU A 117 0.96 -2.09 -4.22
CA GLU A 117 2.37 -2.44 -4.26
C GLU A 117 3.22 -1.64 -3.26
N ASP A 118 2.75 -0.44 -2.89
CA ASP A 118 3.46 0.50 -2.02
C ASP A 118 2.97 0.43 -0.56
N ARG A 119 2.15 -0.57 -0.21
CA ARG A 119 1.57 -0.72 1.13
C ARG A 119 1.58 -2.16 1.60
N GLU A 120 2.02 -2.35 2.84
CA GLU A 120 1.98 -3.62 3.56
C GLU A 120 1.10 -3.42 4.80
N LYS A 121 -0.04 -4.12 4.83
CA LYS A 121 -1.03 -4.00 5.92
C LYS A 121 -1.08 -5.29 6.73
N TYR A 122 -0.89 -5.17 8.04
CA TYR A 122 -0.97 -6.27 8.98
C TYR A 122 -1.99 -5.97 10.08
N SER A 123 -2.76 -6.99 10.46
CA SER A 123 -3.65 -6.88 11.62
C SER A 123 -2.84 -6.81 12.92
N ALA A 124 -1.82 -7.65 13.03
CA ALA A 124 -0.86 -7.68 14.14
C ALA A 124 0.50 -8.19 13.66
N LEU A 125 1.56 -7.81 14.36
CA LEU A 125 2.93 -8.29 14.19
C LEU A 125 3.35 -9.08 15.43
N SER A 126 3.97 -10.25 15.24
CA SER A 126 4.65 -10.93 16.35
C SER A 126 5.98 -10.22 16.66
N GLU A 127 6.54 -10.45 17.84
CA GLU A 127 7.75 -9.77 18.34
C GLU A 127 8.92 -9.81 17.34
N HIS A 128 9.03 -10.95 16.65
CA HIS A 128 10.08 -11.17 15.67
C HIS A 128 9.57 -11.19 14.22
N SER A 129 8.28 -10.92 13.97
CA SER A 129 7.69 -11.04 12.63
C SER A 129 8.37 -10.16 11.59
N LEU A 130 8.78 -8.94 11.96
CA LEU A 130 9.51 -8.03 11.07
C LEU A 130 10.84 -8.62 10.61
N PHE A 131 11.47 -9.47 11.44
CA PHE A 131 12.75 -10.11 11.12
C PHE A 131 12.58 -11.29 10.17
N TYR A 132 11.40 -11.92 10.12
CA TYR A 132 11.15 -13.09 9.27
C TYR A 132 10.48 -12.74 7.93
N PHE A 133 10.37 -11.46 7.58
CA PHE A 133 9.96 -11.05 6.24
C PHE A 133 11.10 -11.26 5.22
N GLU A 134 11.57 -12.50 5.07
CA GLU A 134 12.55 -12.86 4.06
C GLU A 134 12.03 -12.44 2.67
N GLY A 135 12.79 -11.57 1.99
CA GLY A 135 12.51 -11.16 0.62
C GLY A 135 11.41 -10.10 0.44
N LYS A 136 10.85 -9.52 1.52
CA LYS A 136 9.97 -8.35 1.37
C LYS A 136 10.77 -7.06 1.43
N ASP A 137 10.60 -6.26 0.38
CA ASP A 137 11.11 -4.89 0.31
C ASP A 137 10.12 -3.92 0.97
N PHE A 138 10.58 -3.15 1.96
CA PHE A 138 9.81 -2.11 2.64
C PHE A 138 10.21 -0.69 2.22
N LYS A 139 11.20 -0.57 1.33
CA LYS A 139 11.72 0.70 0.84
C LYS A 139 10.63 1.49 0.11
N ASN A 140 10.44 2.74 0.54
CA ASN A 140 9.43 3.65 0.03
C ASN A 140 7.98 3.12 0.14
N LYS A 141 7.71 2.21 1.08
CA LYS A 141 6.38 1.67 1.33
C LYS A 141 5.76 2.22 2.61
N ILE A 142 4.47 1.92 2.78
CA ILE A 142 3.72 2.15 4.00
C ILE A 142 3.57 0.83 4.76
N LEU A 143 4.02 0.80 6.01
CA LEU A 143 3.74 -0.27 6.95
C LEU A 143 2.54 0.13 7.83
N ALA A 144 1.40 -0.51 7.59
CA ALA A 144 0.16 -0.26 8.31
C ALA A 144 -0.15 -1.38 9.31
N ILE A 145 -0.29 -1.04 10.60
CA ILE A 145 -0.56 -2.01 11.68
C ILE A 145 -1.84 -1.62 12.42
N VAL A 146 -2.85 -2.49 12.37
CA VAL A 146 -4.22 -2.16 12.78
C VAL A 146 -4.46 -2.29 14.29
N GLU A 147 -3.79 -3.21 15.00
CA GLU A 147 -4.09 -3.49 16.41
C GLU A 147 -2.88 -3.48 17.37
N GLU A 148 -3.23 -3.19 18.62
CA GLU A 148 -2.41 -2.87 19.80
C GLU A 148 -1.35 -3.92 20.15
N GLU A 149 -1.71 -5.21 20.24
CA GLU A 149 -0.74 -6.26 20.56
C GLU A 149 0.37 -6.36 19.51
N GLY A 150 0.07 -6.01 18.26
CA GLY A 150 1.03 -6.06 17.16
C GLY A 150 2.15 -5.03 17.29
N ALA A 151 1.81 -3.81 17.70
CA ALA A 151 2.78 -2.72 17.80
C ALA A 151 3.66 -2.85 19.05
N GLN A 152 3.13 -3.28 20.19
CA GLN A 152 3.94 -3.48 21.40
C GLN A 152 4.98 -4.59 21.21
N LYS A 153 4.56 -5.73 20.64
CA LYS A 153 5.47 -6.85 20.37
C LYS A 153 6.57 -6.45 19.40
N ALA A 154 6.24 -5.68 18.36
CA ALA A 154 7.19 -5.24 17.34
C ALA A 154 7.87 -3.89 17.65
N ALA A 155 7.68 -3.30 18.83
CA ALA A 155 8.07 -1.92 19.13
C ALA A 155 9.57 -1.67 18.87
N TYR A 156 10.43 -2.61 19.27
CA TYR A 156 11.87 -2.51 19.05
C TYR A 156 12.23 -2.41 17.55
N ALA A 157 11.65 -3.27 16.72
CA ALA A 157 11.87 -3.23 15.27
C ALA A 157 11.34 -1.92 14.65
N LEU A 158 10.16 -1.47 15.08
CA LEU A 158 9.59 -0.20 14.59
C LEU A 158 10.44 1.01 14.99
N LYS A 159 11.13 0.97 16.13
CA LYS A 159 12.09 2.02 16.53
C LYS A 159 13.28 2.06 15.59
N LEU A 160 13.91 0.91 15.36
CA LEU A 160 15.06 0.80 14.47
C LEU A 160 14.72 1.30 13.05
N LEU A 161 13.56 0.92 12.51
CA LEU A 161 13.11 1.43 11.20
C LEU A 161 12.92 2.94 11.17
N GLN A 162 12.46 3.56 12.27
CA GLN A 162 12.31 5.02 12.35
C GLN A 162 13.63 5.75 12.58
N SER A 163 14.56 5.16 13.34
CA SER A 163 15.82 5.81 13.72
C SER A 163 16.93 5.61 12.70
N GLU A 164 17.08 4.38 12.22
CA GLU A 164 18.21 3.92 11.40
C GLU A 164 17.81 3.73 9.94
N GLY A 165 16.51 3.55 9.67
CA GLY A 165 16.00 3.36 8.31
C GLY A 165 16.22 1.95 7.77
N GLU A 166 16.83 1.06 8.54
CA GLU A 166 17.04 -0.35 8.23
C GLU A 166 17.04 -1.17 9.52
N ILE A 167 16.87 -2.49 9.38
CA ILE A 167 17.06 -3.45 10.47
C ILE A 167 17.98 -4.56 9.97
N THR A 168 19.00 -4.89 10.75
CA THR A 168 19.78 -6.11 10.56
C THR A 168 19.80 -6.93 11.85
N ILE A 169 19.34 -8.18 11.80
CA ILE A 169 19.35 -9.10 12.96
C ILE A 169 19.93 -10.45 12.56
N ALA A 170 20.80 -10.99 13.42
CA ALA A 170 21.23 -12.37 13.35
C ALA A 170 20.31 -13.24 14.24
N SER A 171 19.67 -14.27 13.68
CA SER A 171 18.86 -15.23 14.41
C SER A 171 19.26 -16.67 14.09
N THR A 172 19.18 -17.54 15.09
CA THR A 172 19.60 -18.93 14.99
C THR A 172 18.50 -19.77 14.34
N GLY A 173 18.68 -20.14 13.08
CA GLY A 173 17.82 -21.09 12.37
C GLY A 173 18.30 -22.53 12.52
N LYS A 174 17.40 -23.50 12.34
CA LYS A 174 17.82 -24.90 12.11
C LYS A 174 18.03 -25.12 10.62
N ASP A 175 19.19 -25.67 10.28
CA ASP A 175 19.45 -26.13 8.92
C ASP A 175 18.62 -27.39 8.63
N PRO A 176 17.75 -27.37 7.59
CA PRO A 176 16.82 -28.48 7.33
C PRO A 176 17.51 -29.77 6.85
N GLY A 177 18.76 -29.71 6.39
CA GLY A 177 19.53 -30.88 5.97
C GLY A 177 20.36 -31.52 7.10
N THR A 178 20.92 -30.70 7.99
CA THR A 178 21.89 -31.13 9.01
C THR A 178 21.34 -31.10 10.44
N GLY A 179 20.20 -30.45 10.66
CA GLY A 179 19.59 -30.25 11.99
C GLY A 179 20.41 -29.36 12.93
N LYS A 180 21.55 -28.84 12.46
CA LYS A 180 22.42 -27.95 13.23
C LYS A 180 21.82 -26.56 13.31
N LEU A 181 22.08 -25.91 14.43
CA LEU A 181 21.81 -24.50 14.62
C LEU A 181 22.80 -23.72 13.74
N VAL A 182 22.27 -22.95 12.81
CA VAL A 182 23.01 -22.05 11.93
C VAL A 182 22.49 -20.63 12.13
N THR A 183 23.41 -19.69 12.30
CA THR A 183 23.04 -18.28 12.37
C THR A 183 22.66 -17.80 10.98
N LYS A 184 21.45 -17.25 10.85
CA LYS A 184 20.96 -16.57 9.66
C LYS A 184 20.86 -15.09 9.95
N GLU A 185 21.35 -14.28 9.02
CA GLU A 185 21.18 -12.83 9.06
C GLU A 185 19.93 -12.44 8.27
N TYR A 186 19.13 -11.58 8.89
CA TYR A 186 17.90 -11.03 8.35
C TYR A 186 18.09 -9.53 8.20
N HIS A 187 17.89 -9.03 6.98
CA HIS A 187 18.03 -7.62 6.66
C HIS A 187 16.73 -7.09 6.06
N VAL A 188 16.27 -5.96 6.59
CA VAL A 188 15.10 -5.23 6.12
C VAL A 188 15.52 -3.80 5.81
N GLU A 189 15.41 -3.41 4.54
CA GLU A 189 15.77 -2.07 4.06
C GLU A 189 14.53 -1.16 4.07
N GLY A 190 14.68 0.04 4.64
CA GLY A 190 13.75 1.17 4.48
C GLY A 190 14.29 2.19 3.47
N PRO A 191 13.87 3.47 3.55
CA PRO A 191 12.99 4.06 4.56
C PRO A 191 11.52 3.63 4.38
N VAL A 192 10.77 3.58 5.49
CA VAL A 192 9.36 3.14 5.51
C VAL A 192 8.50 4.13 6.29
N MET A 193 7.32 4.47 5.76
CA MET A 193 6.31 5.22 6.48
C MET A 193 5.52 4.26 7.38
N ILE A 194 5.39 4.57 8.66
CA ILE A 194 4.67 3.71 9.61
C ILE A 194 3.35 4.38 10.01
N ILE A 195 2.24 3.64 9.91
CA ILE A 195 0.95 4.06 10.45
C ILE A 195 0.38 2.98 11.37
N LEU A 196 0.15 3.37 12.62
CA LEU A 196 -0.34 2.51 13.70
C LEU A 196 -1.73 2.98 14.11
N ALA A 197 -2.69 2.08 14.24
CA ALA A 197 -3.96 2.37 14.91
C ALA A 197 -3.98 1.70 16.29
N THR A 198 -4.32 2.44 17.33
CA THR A 198 -4.32 1.92 18.71
C THR A 198 -5.45 2.47 19.57
N THR A 199 -6.00 1.62 20.44
CA THR A 199 -6.90 1.96 21.55
C THR A 199 -6.16 2.27 22.84
N ALA A 200 -4.89 1.89 22.94
CA ALA A 200 -4.11 2.04 24.15
C ALA A 200 -3.92 3.51 24.54
N VAL A 201 -3.97 3.75 25.84
CA VAL A 201 -3.54 5.02 26.44
C VAL A 201 -2.01 5.08 26.48
N GLU A 202 -1.36 3.93 26.68
CA GLU A 202 0.07 3.78 26.80
C GLU A 202 0.65 3.18 25.51
N VAL A 203 1.36 4.01 24.76
CA VAL A 203 2.23 3.61 23.65
C VAL A 203 3.66 3.90 24.08
N ASP A 204 4.61 3.13 23.58
CA ASP A 204 6.02 3.39 23.82
C ASP A 204 6.37 4.85 23.54
N GLU A 205 6.97 5.52 24.53
CA GLU A 205 7.21 6.96 24.52
C GLU A 205 8.15 7.38 23.37
N GLU A 206 9.07 6.51 22.98
CA GLU A 206 10.00 6.79 21.90
C GLU A 206 9.31 6.74 20.53
N LEU A 207 8.34 5.84 20.35
CA LEU A 207 7.49 5.82 19.17
C LEU A 207 6.62 7.08 19.10
N LEU A 208 6.05 7.50 20.24
CA LEU A 208 5.24 8.73 20.32
C LEU A 208 6.07 9.99 19.99
N ASN A 209 7.29 10.09 20.51
CA ASN A 209 8.16 11.24 20.30
C ASN A 209 8.62 11.41 18.83
N ARG A 210 8.44 10.39 18.00
CA ARG A 210 8.82 10.38 16.58
C ARG A 210 7.61 10.27 15.63
N ALA A 211 6.39 10.21 16.17
CA ALA A 211 5.17 10.06 15.40
C ALA A 211 4.21 11.24 15.60
N ILE A 212 3.45 11.55 14.55
CA ILE A 212 2.30 12.45 14.65
C ILE A 212 1.15 11.65 15.25
N VAL A 213 0.60 12.12 16.37
CA VAL A 213 -0.56 11.50 17.02
C VAL A 213 -1.82 12.13 16.46
N LEU A 214 -2.66 11.32 15.81
CA LEU A 214 -3.98 11.71 15.36
C LEU A 214 -5.02 11.18 16.34
N THR A 215 -5.87 12.06 16.85
CA THR A 215 -7.03 11.67 17.66
C THR A 215 -8.28 11.70 16.79
N VAL A 216 -9.01 10.59 16.77
CA VAL A 216 -10.32 10.53 16.10
C VAL A 216 -11.40 10.68 17.17
N ASP A 217 -12.19 11.74 17.08
CA ASP A 217 -13.25 12.03 18.04
C ASP A 217 -14.59 11.44 17.57
N GLU A 218 -15.39 10.94 18.51
CA GLU A 218 -16.76 10.50 18.23
C GLU A 218 -17.73 11.68 18.01
N VAL A 219 -17.29 12.91 18.26
CA VAL A 219 -18.17 14.09 18.34
C VAL A 219 -17.93 15.05 17.18
N ALA A 220 -18.44 14.68 16.01
CA ALA A 220 -18.79 15.64 14.97
C ALA A 220 -20.31 15.78 14.84
N SER A 221 -21.04 15.87 15.95
CA SER A 221 -22.38 16.45 15.95
C SER A 221 -22.27 17.96 16.16
N ARG A 222 -22.21 18.71 15.06
CA ARG A 222 -22.52 20.14 15.09
C ARG A 222 -23.95 20.28 15.65
N PRO A 223 -24.22 21.09 16.70
CA PRO A 223 -25.58 21.29 17.18
C PRO A 223 -26.34 22.13 16.13
N GLY A 224 -27.09 21.47 15.24
CA GLY A 224 -27.93 22.16 14.25
C GLY A 224 -28.25 21.46 12.93
N ALA A 225 -27.82 20.22 12.68
CA ALA A 225 -28.21 19.51 11.45
C ALA A 225 -28.82 18.14 11.78
N SER A 226 -30.11 18.05 11.48
CA SER A 226 -31.04 16.92 11.55
C SER A 226 -30.47 15.50 11.65
N THR A 227 -30.90 14.81 12.72
CA THR A 227 -31.00 13.37 12.86
C THR A 227 -31.81 12.74 11.71
N SER A 228 -31.17 12.00 10.80
CA SER A 228 -31.76 10.83 10.11
C SER A 228 -30.75 10.10 9.21
N SER A 229 -29.66 9.55 9.77
CA SER A 229 -28.84 8.56 9.04
C SER A 229 -28.03 7.64 9.96
N SER A 230 -28.61 7.22 11.08
CA SER A 230 -28.07 6.13 11.91
C SER A 230 -28.52 4.78 11.35
N ALA A 231 -27.81 4.27 10.33
CA ALA A 231 -27.68 2.84 9.97
C ALA A 231 -27.17 2.64 8.52
N ARG A 232 -25.93 3.05 8.21
CA ARG A 232 -25.20 2.54 7.02
C ARG A 232 -23.72 2.23 7.31
N ALA A 233 -23.43 1.74 8.50
CA ALA A 233 -22.20 0.98 8.72
C ALA A 233 -22.45 -0.48 8.30
N ARG A 234 -22.18 -0.82 7.03
CA ARG A 234 -21.85 -2.16 6.47
C ARG A 234 -22.05 -2.21 4.95
N ARG A 235 -21.00 -1.88 4.19
CA ARG A 235 -20.51 -2.59 3.00
C ARG A 235 -19.40 -1.77 2.34
N TRP A 236 -18.17 -2.00 2.76
CA TRP A 236 -17.06 -1.90 1.81
C TRP A 236 -17.20 -3.07 0.84
N ARG A 237 -17.83 -2.85 -0.31
CA ARG A 237 -17.61 -3.74 -1.46
C ARG A 237 -16.26 -3.33 -2.03
N ALA A 238 -15.34 -4.28 -2.13
CA ALA A 238 -14.21 -4.16 -3.02
C ALA A 238 -14.74 -4.08 -4.47
N SER A 239 -15.16 -2.89 -4.91
CA SER A 239 -15.21 -2.57 -6.33
C SER A 239 -13.82 -2.09 -6.71
N SER A 240 -13.11 -2.87 -7.53
CA SER A 240 -11.91 -2.39 -8.23
C SER A 240 -12.19 -1.03 -8.87
N PRO A 241 -11.35 0.00 -8.67
CA PRO A 241 -11.41 1.18 -9.51
C PRO A 241 -10.71 0.83 -10.83
N ALA A 242 -11.42 0.09 -11.69
CA ALA A 242 -11.08 -0.05 -13.11
C ALA A 242 -12.22 0.54 -13.94
N ARG A 243 -12.66 1.76 -13.60
CA ARG A 243 -13.65 2.53 -14.37
C ARG A 243 -13.84 3.96 -13.81
N SER A 244 -12.82 4.79 -13.88
CA SER A 244 -13.01 6.25 -13.86
C SER A 244 -12.15 7.02 -14.90
N ALA A 245 -11.11 6.41 -15.47
CA ALA A 245 -10.31 7.02 -16.55
C ALA A 245 -10.93 6.93 -17.97
N ARG A 246 -12.26 6.89 -18.12
CA ARG A 246 -12.93 6.76 -19.46
C ARG A 246 -14.09 7.72 -19.70
N ARG A 247 -14.07 8.91 -19.10
CA ARG A 247 -15.01 9.99 -19.42
C ARG A 247 -14.32 11.33 -19.63
N SER A 248 -13.50 11.42 -20.67
CA SER A 248 -13.15 12.69 -21.32
C SER A 248 -12.75 12.56 -22.80
N THR A 249 -12.92 11.39 -23.43
CA THR A 249 -12.64 11.18 -24.86
C THR A 249 -13.92 10.82 -25.62
N ALA A 250 -14.81 11.79 -25.82
CA ALA A 250 -15.83 11.73 -26.86
C ALA A 250 -16.46 13.10 -27.14
N ALA A 251 -15.70 14.01 -27.75
CA ALA A 251 -16.21 14.99 -28.72
C ALA A 251 -15.08 15.93 -29.13
N THR A 252 -14.26 15.57 -30.11
CA THR A 252 -13.76 16.48 -31.17
C THR A 252 -13.09 15.63 -32.26
N THR A 253 -13.56 15.77 -33.50
CA THR A 253 -12.84 15.48 -34.75
C THR A 253 -12.83 14.06 -35.31
N THR A 254 -13.61 13.85 -36.38
CA THR A 254 -13.14 13.35 -37.69
C THR A 254 -14.23 13.70 -38.71
N ARG A 255 -13.99 14.17 -39.95
CA ARG A 255 -12.81 14.11 -40.83
C ARG A 255 -13.09 15.03 -42.04
N ARG A 256 -12.10 15.81 -42.50
CA ARG A 256 -12.04 16.31 -43.89
C ARG A 256 -11.24 15.30 -44.72
N GLY A 257 -11.70 15.02 -45.95
CA GLY A 257 -10.82 14.88 -47.12
C GLY A 257 -10.85 13.57 -47.95
N PHE A 258 -11.25 13.71 -49.23
CA PHE A 258 -10.90 12.92 -50.44
C PHE A 258 -11.54 11.52 -50.63
N CYS A 259 -12.05 11.08 -51.79
CA CYS A 259 -12.01 11.53 -53.20
C CYS A 259 -13.20 10.90 -54.00
N ALA A 260 -13.60 11.52 -55.12
CA ALA A 260 -14.78 11.27 -55.99
C ALA A 260 -14.68 10.03 -56.92
N PRO A 261 -15.46 9.86 -58.04
CA PRO A 261 -16.79 10.36 -58.47
C PRO A 261 -17.73 9.24 -59.00
N SER A 262 -19.04 9.51 -59.23
CA SER A 262 -19.79 9.12 -60.46
C SER A 262 -21.32 9.29 -60.39
N THR A 263 -21.85 9.85 -61.48
CA THR A 263 -23.15 9.62 -62.16
C THR A 263 -24.48 10.04 -61.52
N SER A 264 -25.13 11.01 -62.21
CA SER A 264 -26.57 11.08 -62.64
C SER A 264 -27.66 10.67 -61.63
N SER A 265 -28.72 11.43 -61.38
CA SER A 265 -29.71 11.90 -62.36
C SER A 265 -30.84 12.68 -61.65
N THR A 266 -31.24 13.82 -62.23
CA THR A 266 -32.63 14.29 -62.51
C THR A 266 -33.74 14.31 -61.43
N LEU A 267 -34.46 15.46 -61.43
CA LEU A 267 -35.90 15.68 -61.12
C LEU A 267 -36.25 15.71 -59.61
N THR A 268 -37.06 16.61 -59.05
CA THR A 268 -38.21 17.39 -59.55
C THR A 268 -38.58 18.48 -58.52
N SER A 269 -39.09 19.64 -58.98
CA SER A 269 -40.24 20.45 -58.46
C SER A 269 -40.58 20.46 -56.94
N ALA A 270 -41.09 21.51 -56.31
CA ALA A 270 -41.65 22.80 -56.70
C ALA A 270 -42.05 23.57 -55.42
N SER A 271 -42.34 24.86 -55.62
CA SER A 271 -42.93 25.86 -54.72
C SER A 271 -41.93 26.71 -53.94
#